data_AF-A0A1G0Y0K3-F1
#
_entry.id   AF-A0A1G0Y0K3-F1
#
_cell.length_a   1.000
_cell.length_b   1.000
_cell.length_c   1.000
_cell.angle_alpha   90.00
_cell.angle_beta   90.00
_cell.angle_gamma   90.00
#
_symmetry.space_group_name_H-M   'P 1'
#
loop_
_entity.id
_entity.type
_entity.pdbx_description
1 polymer ?
#
loop_
_entity_poly.entity_id
_entity_poly.type
_entity_poly.pdbx_seq_one_letter_code
_entity_poly.pdbx_strand_id
1 'polypeptide(L)'
;MTEHFLTQTIEYMPRLVIAMVILLIFIGIAKLVQTIFFRINRKFDADKNHVLKLAGSVIKFVIIVIGGITALGTLGVNVNALVAGLGLGGFAVGFALKDALSNLLSGALILIYHPFAIGDIISVSGFKGEVLEVNLRYTILQGENKVYLIPNSSLFTNTIEVIKK
;
A
#
# COMPACT_ATOMS: atom_id res chain seq x y z
N MET A 1 -5.53 -51.46 18.60
CA MET A 1 -6.00 -50.64 17.46
C MET A 1 -6.83 -49.45 17.96
N THR A 2 -7.84 -49.66 18.80
CA THR A 2 -8.67 -48.61 19.43
C THR A 2 -7.88 -47.59 20.29
N GLU A 3 -6.93 -48.04 21.11
CA GLU A 3 -6.08 -47.17 21.95
C GLU A 3 -5.25 -46.15 21.14
N HIS A 4 -4.78 -46.54 19.94
CA HIS A 4 -3.97 -45.67 19.06
C HIS A 4 -4.83 -44.59 18.37
N PHE A 5 -6.08 -44.93 18.01
CA PHE A 5 -7.04 -43.96 17.47
C PHE A 5 -7.49 -42.95 18.54
N LEU A 6 -7.65 -43.37 19.79
CA LEU A 6 -8.04 -42.50 20.90
C LEU A 6 -6.94 -41.48 21.24
N THR A 7 -5.67 -41.89 21.24
CA THR A 7 -4.54 -40.97 21.48
C THR A 7 -4.36 -39.95 20.36
N GLN A 8 -4.49 -40.36 19.09
CA GLN A 8 -4.43 -39.41 17.98
C GLN A 8 -5.59 -38.41 18.01
N THR A 9 -6.81 -38.85 18.32
CA THR A 9 -7.97 -37.95 18.39
C THR A 9 -7.83 -36.90 19.50
N ILE A 10 -7.27 -37.28 20.65
CA ILE A 10 -7.01 -36.35 21.77
C ILE A 10 -5.89 -35.35 21.42
N GLU A 11 -4.92 -35.72 20.57
CA GLU A 11 -3.80 -34.87 20.19
C GLU A 11 -4.17 -33.81 19.12
N TYR A 12 -5.09 -34.13 18.20
CA TYR A 12 -5.51 -33.19 17.13
C TYR A 12 -6.64 -32.23 17.55
N MET A 13 -7.46 -32.60 18.54
CA MET A 13 -8.56 -31.76 19.04
C MET A 13 -8.11 -30.36 19.54
N PRO A 14 -7.04 -30.23 20.35
CA PRO A 14 -6.53 -28.92 20.77
C PRO A 14 -6.07 -28.05 19.59
N ARG A 15 -5.44 -28.66 18.58
CA ARG A 15 -4.95 -27.93 17.39
C ARG A 15 -6.09 -27.38 16.56
N LEU A 16 -7.19 -28.12 16.42
CA LEU A 16 -8.40 -27.65 15.76
C LEU A 16 -9.03 -26.45 16.47
N VAL A 17 -9.11 -26.49 17.81
CA VAL A 17 -9.63 -25.37 18.60
C VAL A 17 -8.75 -24.13 18.42
N ILE A 18 -7.43 -24.27 18.53
CA ILE A 18 -6.49 -23.15 18.36
C ILE A 18 -6.58 -22.57 16.94
N ALA A 19 -6.61 -23.42 15.91
CA ALA A 19 -6.76 -22.97 14.52
C ALA A 19 -8.08 -22.21 14.30
N MET A 20 -9.17 -22.67 14.92
CA MET A 20 -10.47 -22.00 14.85
C MET A 20 -10.45 -20.64 15.57
N VAL A 21 -9.83 -20.57 16.76
CA VAL A 21 -9.65 -19.31 17.50
C VAL A 21 -8.82 -18.32 16.68
N ILE A 22 -7.71 -18.76 16.09
CA ILE A 22 -6.89 -17.93 15.19
C ILE A 22 -7.74 -17.41 14.04
N LEU A 23 -8.47 -18.27 13.35
CA LEU A 23 -9.30 -17.87 12.23
C LEU A 23 -10.37 -16.84 12.64
N LEU A 24 -11.00 -17.03 13.81
CA LEU A 24 -11.98 -16.08 14.36
C LEU A 24 -11.34 -14.72 14.69
N ILE A 25 -10.13 -14.70 15.24
CA ILE A 25 -9.36 -13.47 15.48
C ILE A 25 -9.13 -12.73 14.16
N PHE A 26 -8.62 -13.42 13.14
CA PHE A 26 -8.38 -12.79 11.82
C PHE A 26 -9.67 -12.29 11.17
N ILE A 27 -10.77 -13.03 11.26
CA ILE A 27 -12.09 -12.58 10.78
C ILE A 27 -12.55 -11.34 11.57
N GLY A 28 -12.33 -11.31 12.89
CA GLY A 28 -12.63 -10.17 13.74
C GLY A 28 -11.85 -8.92 13.33
N ILE A 29 -10.55 -9.05 13.11
CA ILE A 29 -9.67 -7.98 12.61
C ILE A 29 -10.15 -7.52 11.23
N ALA A 30 -10.44 -8.45 10.32
CA ALA A 30 -10.90 -8.14 8.97
C ALA A 30 -12.22 -7.35 8.97
N LYS A 31 -13.16 -7.69 9.86
CA LYS A 31 -14.41 -6.94 10.08
C LYS A 31 -14.15 -5.57 10.70
N LEU A 32 -13.23 -5.47 11.66
CA LEU A 32 -12.84 -4.19 12.27
C LEU A 32 -12.28 -3.24 11.20
N VAL A 33 -11.36 -3.72 10.37
CA VAL A 33 -10.80 -2.96 9.26
C VAL A 33 -11.90 -2.51 8.30
N GLN A 34 -12.79 -3.42 7.89
CA GLN A 34 -13.92 -3.06 7.01
C GLN A 34 -14.80 -1.97 7.63
N THR A 35 -15.02 -2.01 8.94
CA THR A 35 -15.79 -1.00 9.67
C THR A 35 -15.07 0.35 9.69
N ILE A 36 -13.75 0.36 9.89
CA ILE A 36 -12.94 1.59 9.84
C ILE A 36 -13.03 2.22 8.45
N PHE A 37 -12.83 1.43 7.39
CA PHE A 37 -12.94 1.92 6.01
C PHE A 37 -14.34 2.46 5.71
N PHE A 38 -15.41 1.80 6.18
CA PHE A 38 -16.77 2.30 6.01
C PHE A 38 -17.02 3.62 6.76
N ARG A 39 -16.48 3.77 7.98
CA ARG A 39 -16.58 5.02 8.75
C ARG A 39 -15.84 6.16 8.06
N ILE A 40 -14.66 5.90 7.52
CA ILE A 40 -13.88 6.88 6.75
C ILE A 40 -14.64 7.28 5.49
N ASN A 41 -15.20 6.30 4.76
CA ASN A 41 -15.96 6.51 3.53
C ASN A 41 -17.18 7.44 3.69
N ARG A 42 -17.80 7.51 4.87
CA ARG A 42 -18.94 8.43 5.11
C ARG A 42 -18.55 9.91 5.09
N LYS A 43 -17.25 10.24 5.11
CA LYS A 43 -16.73 11.61 5.14
C LYS A 43 -16.23 12.11 3.78
N PHE A 44 -16.26 11.29 2.72
CA PHE A 44 -15.69 11.62 1.41
C PHE A 44 -16.74 11.62 0.29
N ASP A 45 -16.47 12.41 -0.76
CA ASP A 45 -17.29 12.53 -1.96
C ASP A 45 -17.50 11.19 -2.69
N ALA A 46 -18.54 11.12 -3.53
CA ALA A 46 -18.95 9.90 -4.23
C ALA A 46 -17.82 9.19 -5.00
N ASP A 47 -16.88 9.92 -5.60
CA ASP A 47 -15.77 9.35 -6.37
C ASP A 47 -14.67 8.72 -5.49
N LYS A 48 -14.32 9.38 -4.38
CA LYS A 48 -13.33 8.88 -3.41
C LYS A 48 -13.83 7.62 -2.69
N ASN A 49 -15.14 7.41 -2.68
CA ASN A 49 -15.78 6.27 -2.05
C ASN A 49 -15.49 4.95 -2.76
N HIS A 50 -15.26 4.95 -4.07
CA HIS A 50 -14.94 3.71 -4.79
C HIS A 50 -13.53 3.21 -4.45
N VAL A 51 -12.55 4.12 -4.38
CA VAL A 51 -11.16 3.78 -4.06
C VAL A 51 -11.03 3.26 -2.63
N LEU A 52 -11.68 3.93 -1.66
CA LEU A 52 -11.65 3.50 -0.25
C LEU A 52 -12.33 2.14 -0.05
N LYS A 53 -13.45 1.87 -0.73
CA LYS A 53 -14.11 0.56 -0.69
C LYS A 53 -13.24 -0.54 -1.28
N LEU A 54 -12.57 -0.27 -2.41
CA LEU A 54 -11.65 -1.22 -3.04
C LEU A 54 -10.47 -1.53 -2.10
N ALA A 55 -9.83 -0.50 -1.55
CA ALA A 55 -8.72 -0.65 -0.61
C ALA A 55 -9.11 -1.48 0.62
N GLY A 56 -10.25 -1.17 1.25
CA GLY A 56 -10.76 -1.93 2.39
C GLY A 56 -11.05 -3.39 2.05
N SER A 57 -11.55 -3.66 0.84
CA SER A 57 -11.82 -5.03 0.37
C SER A 57 -10.55 -5.83 0.11
N VAL A 58 -9.54 -5.21 -0.50
CA VAL A 58 -8.22 -5.83 -0.71
C VAL A 58 -7.54 -6.14 0.62
N ILE A 59 -7.53 -5.19 1.56
CA ILE A 59 -6.93 -5.41 2.89
C ILE A 59 -7.66 -6.52 3.63
N LYS A 60 -9.00 -6.53 3.61
CA LYS A 60 -9.80 -7.62 4.18
C LYS A 60 -9.40 -8.98 3.58
N PHE A 61 -9.29 -9.07 2.26
CA PHE A 61 -8.89 -10.30 1.58
C PHE A 61 -7.51 -10.78 2.04
N VAL A 62 -6.53 -9.88 2.09
CA VAL A 62 -5.17 -10.21 2.56
C VAL A 62 -5.19 -10.73 4.01
N ILE A 63 -5.92 -10.08 4.91
CA ILE A 63 -6.03 -10.51 6.32
C ILE A 63 -6.62 -11.92 6.42
N ILE A 64 -7.68 -12.21 5.66
CA ILE A 64 -8.31 -13.54 5.66
C ILE A 64 -7.37 -14.60 5.10
N VAL A 65 -6.64 -14.31 4.02
CA VAL A 65 -5.66 -15.24 3.44
C VAL A 65 -4.55 -15.56 4.45
N ILE A 66 -3.99 -14.55 5.12
CA ILE A 66 -2.97 -14.75 6.15
C ILE A 66 -3.52 -15.57 7.31
N GLY A 67 -4.73 -15.27 7.76
CA GLY A 67 -5.41 -16.02 8.82
C GLY A 67 -5.64 -17.49 8.46
N GLY A 68 -6.07 -17.76 7.23
CA GLY A 68 -6.24 -19.12 6.72
C GLY A 68 -4.93 -19.90 6.67
N ILE A 69 -3.85 -19.30 6.16
CA ILE A 69 -2.52 -19.92 6.13
C ILE A 69 -2.01 -20.20 7.55
N THR A 70 -2.21 -19.26 8.47
CA THR A 70 -1.79 -19.43 9.87
C THR A 70 -2.55 -20.59 10.53
N ALA A 71 -3.87 -20.65 10.33
CA ALA A 71 -4.71 -21.73 10.83
C ALA A 71 -4.29 -23.10 10.27
N LEU A 72 -3.99 -23.19 8.96
CA LEU A 72 -3.48 -24.41 8.34
C LEU A 72 -2.14 -24.84 8.94
N GLY A 73 -1.22 -23.90 9.17
CA GLY A 73 0.05 -24.18 9.83
C GLY A 73 -0.13 -24.74 11.25
N THR A 74 -1.08 -24.20 12.02
CA THR A 74 -1.43 -24.72 13.35
C THR A 74 -1.97 -26.15 13.32
N LEU A 75 -2.65 -26.55 12.24
CA LEU A 75 -3.11 -27.93 12.05
C LEU A 75 -1.97 -28.89 11.67
N GLY A 76 -0.74 -28.40 11.47
CA GLY A 76 0.41 -29.20 11.07
C GLY A 76 0.57 -29.34 9.56
N VAL A 77 -0.21 -28.58 8.77
CA VAL A 77 -0.02 -28.52 7.31
C VAL A 77 1.25 -27.73 7.00
N ASN A 78 2.08 -28.23 6.10
CA ASN A 78 3.24 -27.49 5.62
C ASN A 78 2.78 -26.33 4.72
N VAL A 79 2.89 -25.11 5.23
CA VAL A 79 2.48 -23.89 4.52
C VAL A 79 3.64 -23.14 3.86
N ASN A 80 4.84 -23.70 3.84
CA ASN A 80 6.04 -22.99 3.37
C ASN A 80 5.89 -22.54 1.91
N ALA A 81 5.33 -23.39 1.04
CA ALA A 81 5.08 -23.05 -0.36
C ALA A 81 4.06 -21.91 -0.51
N LEU A 82 3.01 -21.89 0.31
CA LEU A 82 2.00 -20.82 0.31
C LEU A 82 2.61 -19.49 0.76
N VAL A 83 3.39 -19.51 1.84
CA VAL A 83 4.10 -18.34 2.36
C VAL A 83 5.11 -17.81 1.34
N ALA A 84 5.87 -18.71 0.69
CA ALA A 84 6.81 -18.33 -0.36
C ALA A 84 6.08 -17.69 -1.56
N GLY A 85 4.96 -18.26 -1.99
CA GLY A 85 4.13 -17.71 -3.07
C GLY A 85 3.57 -16.33 -2.73
N LEU A 86 3.10 -16.12 -1.49
CA LEU A 86 2.66 -14.80 -1.03
C LEU A 86 3.81 -13.79 -0.97
N GLY A 87 5.00 -14.22 -0.56
CA GLY A 87 6.19 -13.36 -0.55
C GLY A 87 6.53 -12.87 -1.96
N LEU A 88 6.58 -13.78 -2.94
CA LEU A 88 6.82 -13.43 -4.35
C LEU A 88 5.69 -12.57 -4.94
N GLY A 89 4.43 -12.89 -4.66
CA GLY A 89 3.28 -12.11 -5.10
C GLY A 89 3.27 -10.69 -4.50
N GLY A 90 3.57 -10.58 -3.20
CA GLY A 90 3.71 -9.30 -2.50
C GLY A 90 4.86 -8.47 -3.06
N PHE A 91 5.99 -9.08 -3.37
CA PHE A 91 7.10 -8.41 -4.04
C PHE A 91 6.70 -7.89 -5.43
N ALA A 92 6.02 -8.70 -6.24
CA ALA A 92 5.57 -8.29 -7.57
C ALA A 92 4.60 -7.10 -7.51
N VAL A 93 3.64 -7.12 -6.58
CA VAL A 93 2.71 -6.00 -6.36
C VAL A 93 3.47 -4.75 -5.87
N GLY A 94 4.40 -4.90 -4.92
CA GLY A 94 5.22 -3.79 -4.43
C GLY A 94 6.07 -3.17 -5.54
N PHE A 95 6.65 -4.01 -6.40
CA PHE A 95 7.42 -3.57 -7.56
C PHE A 95 6.54 -2.81 -8.56
N ALA A 96 5.33 -3.28 -8.83
CA ALA A 96 4.37 -2.57 -9.68
C ALA A 96 3.95 -1.20 -9.12
N LEU A 97 3.97 -1.03 -7.79
CA LEU A 97 3.64 0.23 -7.11
C LEU A 97 4.83 1.16 -6.89
N LYS A 98 6.05 0.74 -7.24
CA LYS A 98 7.30 1.45 -6.98
C LYS A 98 7.27 2.91 -7.43
N ASP A 99 6.81 3.17 -8.64
CA ASP A 99 6.85 4.52 -9.22
C ASP A 99 5.82 5.46 -8.59
N ALA A 100 4.64 4.93 -8.22
CA ALA A 100 3.63 5.70 -7.50
C ALA A 100 4.14 6.11 -6.11
N LEU A 101 4.76 5.17 -5.38
CA LEU A 101 5.35 5.45 -4.07
C LEU A 101 6.52 6.42 -4.18
N SER A 102 7.39 6.26 -5.18
CA SER A 102 8.52 7.16 -5.41
C SER A 102 8.05 8.59 -5.64
N ASN A 103 7.02 8.81 -6.47
CA ASN A 103 6.49 10.15 -6.70
C ASN A 103 5.87 10.75 -5.44
N LEU A 104 5.08 9.97 -4.69
CA LEU A 104 4.47 10.42 -3.44
C LEU A 104 5.53 10.87 -2.43
N LEU A 105 6.57 10.05 -2.22
CA LEU A 105 7.64 10.37 -1.28
C LEU A 105 8.45 11.59 -1.76
N SER A 106 8.82 11.65 -3.04
CA SER A 106 9.53 12.81 -3.59
C SER A 106 8.70 14.09 -3.48
N GLY A 107 7.39 14.03 -3.75
CA GLY A 107 6.49 15.17 -3.59
C GLY A 107 6.38 15.64 -2.15
N ALA A 108 6.23 14.71 -1.21
CA ALA A 108 6.22 15.04 0.22
C ALA A 108 7.55 15.70 0.66
N LEU A 109 8.69 15.20 0.19
CA LEU A 109 10.00 15.78 0.52
C LEU A 109 10.19 17.17 -0.08
N ILE A 110 9.74 17.42 -1.31
CA ILE A 110 9.75 18.76 -1.92
C ILE A 110 8.91 19.72 -1.07
N LEU A 111 7.70 19.30 -0.67
CA LEU A 111 6.80 20.09 0.18
C LEU A 111 7.32 20.30 1.61
N ILE A 112 8.20 19.45 2.12
CA ILE A 112 8.79 19.62 3.45
C ILE A 112 10.01 20.54 3.38
N TYR A 113 10.94 20.26 2.46
CA TYR A 113 12.23 20.94 2.40
C TYR A 113 12.23 22.20 1.55
N HIS A 114 11.20 22.42 0.72
CA HIS A 114 11.03 23.59 -0.14
C HIS A 114 12.34 23.98 -0.87
N PRO A 115 12.95 23.06 -1.67
CA PRO A 115 14.19 23.37 -2.41
C PRO A 115 14.01 24.49 -3.45
N PHE A 116 12.77 24.75 -3.83
CA PHE A 116 12.29 25.87 -4.64
C PHE A 116 10.87 26.21 -4.16
N ALA A 117 10.42 27.43 -4.44
CA ALA A 117 9.10 27.93 -4.08
C ALA A 117 8.18 28.09 -5.30
N ILE A 118 6.88 28.21 -5.04
CA ILE A 118 5.91 28.65 -6.06
C ILE A 118 6.32 30.05 -6.53
N GLY A 119 6.37 30.24 -7.85
CA GLY A 119 6.85 31.46 -8.50
C GLY A 119 8.34 31.45 -8.88
N ASP A 120 9.12 30.48 -8.42
CA ASP A 120 10.50 30.34 -8.88
C ASP A 120 10.53 29.84 -10.33
N ILE A 121 11.50 30.33 -11.11
CA ILE A 121 11.80 29.78 -12.44
C ILE A 121 12.83 28.67 -12.25
N ILE A 122 12.45 27.45 -12.62
CA ILE A 122 13.33 26.28 -12.54
C ILE A 122 13.56 25.66 -13.92
N SER A 123 14.69 24.97 -14.06
CA SER A 123 15.01 24.13 -15.21
C SER A 123 15.37 22.73 -14.74
N VAL A 124 14.71 21.71 -15.31
CA VAL A 124 14.94 20.30 -15.00
C VAL A 124 14.77 19.45 -16.28
N SER A 125 15.75 18.59 -16.57
CA SER A 125 15.69 17.65 -17.70
C SER A 125 15.31 18.29 -19.05
N GLY A 126 15.75 19.52 -19.31
CA GLY A 126 15.44 20.27 -20.54
C GLY A 126 14.09 20.99 -20.55
N PHE A 127 13.31 20.90 -19.48
CA PHE A 127 12.08 21.67 -19.28
C PHE A 127 12.35 22.88 -18.38
N LYS A 128 11.99 24.07 -18.85
CA LYS A 128 12.12 25.33 -18.12
C LYS A 128 10.76 26.02 -17.98
N GLY A 129 10.47 26.55 -16.80
CA GLY A 129 9.23 27.27 -16.53
C GLY A 129 9.13 27.77 -15.10
N GLU A 130 8.09 28.56 -14.85
CA GLU A 130 7.73 29.04 -13.51
C GLU A 130 6.93 27.96 -12.75
N VAL A 131 7.27 27.73 -11.48
CA VAL A 131 6.57 26.77 -10.62
C VAL A 131 5.18 27.32 -10.26
N LEU A 132 4.12 26.69 -10.78
CA LEU A 132 2.74 27.04 -10.46
C LEU A 132 2.23 26.35 -9.19
N GLU A 133 2.48 25.04 -9.11
CA GLU A 133 1.92 24.20 -8.06
C GLU A 133 2.85 23.00 -7.82
N VAL A 134 2.93 22.57 -6.57
CA VAL A 134 3.49 21.28 -6.19
C VAL A 134 2.41 20.46 -5.51
N ASN A 135 2.01 19.34 -6.09
CA ASN A 135 1.18 18.35 -5.43
C ASN A 135 1.98 17.06 -5.16
N LEU A 136 1.34 16.03 -4.59
CA LEU A 136 2.04 14.81 -4.20
C LEU A 136 2.63 14.02 -5.38
N ARG A 137 2.10 14.16 -6.60
CA ARG A 137 2.56 13.39 -7.76
C ARG A 137 3.40 14.21 -8.74
N TYR A 138 3.00 15.46 -8.95
CA TYR A 138 3.57 16.34 -9.96
C TYR A 138 3.93 17.71 -9.37
N THR A 139 4.97 18.30 -9.94
CA THR A 139 5.22 19.73 -9.92
C THR A 139 4.82 20.29 -11.27
N ILE A 140 4.00 21.33 -11.26
CA ILE A 140 3.41 21.95 -12.45
C ILE A 140 4.23 23.18 -12.81
N LEU A 141 4.80 23.19 -14.02
CA LEU A 141 5.58 24.32 -14.53
C LEU A 141 4.84 25.03 -15.67
N GLN A 142 4.74 26.35 -15.59
CA GLN A 142 4.29 27.20 -16.68
C GLN A 142 5.49 27.54 -17.58
N GLY A 143 5.51 26.95 -18.77
CA GLY A 143 6.37 27.41 -19.86
C GLY A 143 5.70 28.54 -20.65
N GLU A 144 6.37 29.03 -21.69
CA GLU A 144 5.87 30.15 -22.50
C GLU A 144 4.49 29.86 -23.11
N ASN A 145 4.33 28.72 -23.79
CA ASN A 145 3.08 28.34 -24.48
C ASN A 145 2.57 26.94 -24.09
N LYS A 146 3.04 26.39 -22.96
CA LYS A 146 2.68 25.02 -22.51
C LYS A 146 2.83 24.86 -21.00
N VAL A 147 2.07 23.93 -20.45
CA VAL A 147 2.17 23.50 -19.05
C VAL A 147 2.87 22.16 -19.00
N TYR A 148 3.87 22.02 -18.13
CA TYR A 148 4.58 20.77 -17.90
C TYR A 148 4.15 20.13 -16.59
N LEU A 149 3.76 18.86 -16.64
CA LEU A 149 3.48 18.04 -15.47
C LEU A 149 4.71 17.18 -15.17
N ILE A 150 5.61 17.69 -14.34
CA ILE A 150 6.87 17.02 -14.04
C ILE A 150 6.66 16.04 -12.88
N PRO A 151 6.88 14.72 -13.05
CA PRO A 151 6.80 13.77 -11.94
C PRO A 151 7.78 14.16 -10.83
N ASN A 152 7.32 14.19 -9.58
CA ASN A 152 8.16 14.60 -8.46
C ASN A 152 9.40 13.71 -8.29
N SER A 153 9.29 12.43 -8.62
CA SER A 153 10.46 11.53 -8.59
C SER A 153 11.57 12.02 -9.52
N SER A 154 11.21 12.59 -10.68
CA SER A 154 12.18 13.14 -11.64
C SER A 154 12.89 14.37 -11.08
N LEU A 155 12.17 15.25 -10.37
CA LEU A 155 12.77 16.42 -9.73
C LEU A 155 13.74 16.02 -8.62
N PHE A 156 13.41 14.98 -7.86
CA PHE A 156 14.26 14.53 -6.77
C PHE A 156 15.53 13.79 -7.25
N THR A 157 15.48 13.14 -8.42
CA THR A 157 16.62 12.37 -8.95
C THR A 157 17.54 13.16 -9.88
N ASN A 158 17.06 14.27 -10.45
CA ASN A 158 17.82 15.08 -11.41
C ASN A 158 18.32 16.38 -10.77
N THR A 159 19.38 16.94 -11.35
CA THR A 159 19.82 18.29 -11.00
C THR A 159 18.77 19.31 -11.41
N ILE A 160 18.40 20.19 -10.49
CA ILE A 160 17.47 21.30 -10.71
C ILE A 160 18.27 22.60 -10.69
N GLU A 161 18.14 23.40 -11.73
CA GLU A 161 18.65 24.77 -11.74
C GLU A 161 17.54 25.71 -11.28
N VAL A 162 17.79 26.43 -10.18
CA VAL A 162 16.88 27.49 -9.68
C VAL A 162 17.43 28.84 -10.15
N ILE A 163 16.71 29.48 -11.05
CA ILE A 163 17.12 30.76 -11.62
C ILE A 163 16.62 31.88 -10.70
N LYS A 164 17.53 32.39 -9.87
CA LYS A 164 17.24 33.52 -8.99
C LYS A 164 17.22 34.81 -9.81
N LYS A 165 16.22 35.66 -9.55
CA LYS A 165 16.20 37.05 -10.01
C LYS A 165 17.33 37.85 -9.36
#